data_AF-A0A5N3X4U7-F1
#
_entry.id   AF-A0A5N3X4U7-F1
#
_cell.length_a   1.000
_cell.length_b   1.000
_cell.length_c   1.000
_cell.angle_alpha   90.00
_cell.angle_beta   90.00
_cell.angle_gamma   90.00
#
_symmetry.space_group_name_H-M   'P 1'
#
loop_
_entity.id
_entity.type
_entity.pdbx_description
1 polymer ?
#
loop_
_entity_poly.entity_id
_entity_poly.type
_entity_poly.pdbx_seq_one_letter_code
_entity_poly.pdbx_strand_id
1 'polypeptide(L)'
;MGLFITGILSLDCNLLNVRLRRVTWQNLRLLRRMNNSFPIECLQESKAFELPQEILSHSQPLKRNIKEAFYKMSRQAFHIFTQDTFKPTWEETHLSQVQVGLDHQLREAPLSAGEETLRSSSPPAGNLELRRYFNRIDRFLKDKKRSPCAWEIVRMEIRRCFYFFQKLTALLRRR
;
A
#
# COMPACT_ATOMS: atom_id res chain seq x y z
N MET A 1 -0.75 -16.24 -43.03
CA MET A 1 0.05 -16.78 -41.91
C MET A 1 -0.30 -15.99 -40.66
N GLY A 2 -1.19 -16.52 -39.81
CA GLY A 2 -1.73 -15.82 -38.65
C GLY A 2 -0.76 -15.80 -37.47
N LEU A 3 -0.63 -14.64 -36.84
CA LEU A 3 0.17 -14.39 -35.65
C LEU A 3 -0.47 -15.08 -34.42
N PHE A 4 0.15 -16.16 -33.94
CA PHE A 4 -0.10 -16.72 -32.61
C PHE A 4 0.85 -16.09 -31.59
N ILE A 5 0.49 -14.95 -31.00
CA ILE A 5 1.14 -14.44 -29.79
C ILE A 5 0.08 -13.92 -28.81
N THR A 6 -0.65 -14.84 -28.19
CA THR A 6 -1.54 -14.52 -27.04
C THR A 6 -1.13 -15.26 -25.76
N GLY A 7 -0.13 -16.13 -25.80
CA GLY A 7 0.28 -16.96 -24.65
C GLY A 7 1.30 -16.33 -23.70
N ILE A 8 2.20 -15.47 -24.18
CA ILE A 8 3.38 -15.03 -23.40
C ILE A 8 3.01 -13.94 -22.37
N LEU A 9 2.13 -13.00 -22.73
CA LEU A 9 1.69 -11.89 -21.85
C LEU A 9 0.85 -12.37 -20.65
N SER A 10 0.14 -13.50 -20.79
CA SER A 10 -0.74 -14.05 -19.75
C SER A 10 0.04 -14.74 -18.62
N LEU A 11 1.10 -15.48 -18.97
CA LEU A 11 1.94 -16.19 -18.00
C LEU A 11 2.72 -15.21 -17.12
N ASP A 12 3.21 -14.13 -17.73
CA ASP A 12 3.97 -13.08 -17.04
C ASP A 12 3.06 -12.28 -16.08
N CYS A 13 1.82 -11.99 -16.49
CA CYS A 13 0.81 -11.38 -15.61
C CYS A 13 0.46 -12.23 -14.38
N ASN A 14 0.36 -13.56 -14.53
CA ASN A 14 0.06 -14.45 -13.41
C ASN A 14 1.22 -14.54 -12.42
N LEU A 15 2.46 -14.64 -12.92
CA LEU A 15 3.66 -14.63 -12.10
C LEU A 15 3.78 -13.32 -11.30
N LEU A 16 3.52 -12.18 -11.94
CA LEU A 16 3.57 -10.87 -11.32
C LEU A 16 2.50 -10.68 -10.24
N ASN A 17 1.28 -11.18 -10.44
CA ASN A 17 0.24 -11.17 -9.42
C ASN A 17 0.63 -12.03 -8.19
N VAL A 18 1.23 -13.19 -8.41
CA VAL A 18 1.75 -14.05 -7.33
C VAL A 18 2.86 -13.33 -6.56
N ARG A 19 3.77 -12.65 -7.28
CA ARG A 19 4.88 -11.88 -6.68
C ARG A 19 4.37 -10.72 -5.85
N LEU A 20 3.48 -9.88 -6.41
CA LEU A 20 2.87 -8.75 -5.70
C LEU A 20 2.17 -9.19 -4.42
N ARG A 21 1.43 -10.32 -4.47
CA ARG A 21 0.78 -10.90 -3.30
C ARG A 21 1.79 -11.36 -2.24
N ARG A 22 2.84 -12.06 -2.64
CA ARG A 22 3.91 -12.53 -1.72
C ARG A 22 4.53 -11.36 -0.99
N VAL A 23 4.90 -10.31 -1.71
CA VAL A 23 5.54 -9.12 -1.11
C VAL A 23 4.55 -8.36 -0.22
N THR A 24 3.28 -8.25 -0.61
CA THR A 24 2.22 -7.64 0.22
C THR A 24 2.05 -8.37 1.54
N TRP A 25 2.06 -9.71 1.50
CA TRP A 25 1.97 -10.55 2.69
C TRP A 25 3.20 -10.40 3.59
N GLN A 26 4.40 -10.31 2.99
CA GLN A 26 5.64 -10.05 3.73
C GLN A 26 5.58 -8.69 4.45
N ASN A 27 5.22 -7.62 3.75
CA ASN A 27 5.07 -6.28 4.34
C ASN A 27 4.04 -6.27 5.49
N LEU A 28 2.90 -6.94 5.31
CA LEU A 28 1.89 -7.08 6.36
C LEU A 28 2.45 -7.82 7.60
N ARG A 29 3.21 -8.91 7.38
CA ARG A 29 3.84 -9.68 8.46
C ARG A 29 4.88 -8.86 9.21
N LEU A 30 5.67 -8.05 8.50
CA LEU A 30 6.67 -7.18 9.08
C LEU A 30 6.05 -6.04 9.89
N LEU A 31 5.03 -5.35 9.36
CA LEU A 31 4.27 -4.31 10.08
C LEU A 31 3.63 -4.86 11.38
N ARG A 32 3.20 -6.12 11.36
CA ARG A 32 2.69 -6.80 12.56
C ARG A 32 3.78 -7.06 13.60
N ARG A 33 5.01 -7.36 13.16
CA ARG A 33 6.15 -7.71 14.02
C ARG A 33 6.94 -6.52 14.55
N MET A 34 6.83 -5.36 13.89
CA MET A 34 7.47 -4.11 14.32
C MET A 34 7.19 -3.73 15.78
N ASN A 35 6.00 -4.09 16.29
CA ASN A 35 5.70 -4.03 17.70
C ASN A 35 4.64 -5.09 18.03
N ASN A 36 4.93 -5.93 19.03
CA ASN A 36 4.14 -7.11 19.40
C ASN A 36 2.73 -6.73 19.89
N SER A 37 2.61 -5.60 20.57
CA SER A 37 1.35 -5.05 21.07
C SER A 37 1.26 -3.55 20.79
N PHE A 38 0.06 -3.00 20.84
CA PHE A 38 -0.13 -1.55 20.82
C PHE A 38 0.14 -1.02 22.25
N PRO A 39 0.99 0.01 22.43
CA PRO A 39 1.30 0.50 23.77
C PRO A 39 0.06 1.08 24.46
N ILE A 40 -0.13 0.77 25.74
CA ILE A 40 -1.32 1.15 26.52
C ILE A 40 -1.40 2.66 26.67
N GLU A 41 -0.25 3.31 26.86
CA GLU A 41 -0.09 4.76 26.93
C GLU A 41 -0.59 5.48 25.67
N CYS A 42 -0.61 4.79 24.52
CA CYS A 42 -1.07 5.35 23.26
C CYS A 42 -2.59 5.21 23.05
N LEU A 43 -3.32 4.49 23.92
CA LEU A 43 -4.76 4.25 23.76
C LEU A 43 -5.60 5.52 23.90
N GLN A 44 -5.09 6.51 24.62
CA GLN A 44 -5.71 7.84 24.75
C GLN A 44 -5.66 8.62 23.42
N GLU A 45 -4.74 8.25 22.53
CA GLU A 45 -4.62 8.84 21.20
C GLU A 45 -5.35 7.98 20.17
N SER A 46 -6.32 8.56 19.46
CA SER A 46 -6.94 7.89 18.33
C SER A 46 -7.20 8.87 17.19
N LYS A 47 -7.15 8.35 15.97
CA LYS A 47 -7.52 9.10 14.77
C LYS A 47 -8.20 8.16 13.78
N ALA A 48 -9.45 8.47 13.44
CA ALA A 48 -10.09 7.91 12.27
C ALA A 48 -9.56 8.66 11.04
N PHE A 49 -8.80 7.98 10.18
CA PHE A 49 -8.28 8.57 8.94
C PHE A 49 -9.24 8.50 7.76
N GLU A 50 -10.36 7.77 7.93
CA GLU A 50 -11.41 7.62 6.94
C GLU A 50 -10.85 7.07 5.62
N LEU A 51 -10.40 5.81 5.64
CA LEU A 51 -10.00 5.12 4.41
C LEU A 51 -11.18 5.13 3.41
N PRO A 52 -11.00 5.69 2.20
CA PRO A 52 -12.10 5.84 1.24
C PRO A 52 -12.74 4.49 0.89
N GLN A 53 -14.04 4.38 1.11
CA GLN A 53 -14.78 3.14 0.88
C GLN A 53 -14.91 2.84 -0.60
N GLU A 54 -14.85 3.85 -1.46
CA GLU A 54 -14.92 3.71 -2.92
C GLU A 54 -13.76 2.84 -3.44
N ILE A 55 -12.59 2.91 -2.80
CA ILE A 55 -11.42 2.07 -3.08
C ILE A 55 -11.65 0.63 -2.60
N LEU A 56 -12.49 0.46 -1.58
CA LEU A 56 -12.89 -0.85 -1.03
C LEU A 56 -14.11 -1.44 -1.76
N SER A 57 -14.89 -0.59 -2.45
CA SER A 57 -16.14 -0.94 -3.11
C SER A 57 -15.89 -1.68 -4.41
N HIS A 58 -16.69 -2.71 -4.66
CA HIS A 58 -16.54 -3.62 -5.80
C HIS A 58 -17.17 -3.09 -7.11
N SER A 59 -17.55 -1.82 -7.17
CA SER A 59 -18.26 -1.21 -8.30
C SER A 59 -17.34 -0.32 -9.15
N GLN A 60 -17.19 -0.65 -10.46
CA GLN A 60 -16.42 0.01 -11.55
C GLN A 60 -14.91 -0.38 -11.72
N PRO A 61 -14.34 -0.28 -12.96
CA PRO A 61 -13.72 -1.41 -13.66
C PRO A 61 -12.53 -2.07 -12.94
N LEU A 62 -12.65 -3.40 -12.85
CA LEU A 62 -12.23 -4.27 -11.75
C LEU A 62 -10.71 -4.53 -11.59
N LYS A 63 -9.86 -4.32 -12.60
CA LYS A 63 -8.43 -4.70 -12.52
C LYS A 63 -7.46 -3.52 -12.58
N ARG A 64 -7.69 -2.55 -13.48
CA ARG A 64 -6.83 -1.37 -13.65
C ARG A 64 -6.86 -0.49 -12.40
N ASN A 65 -8.05 -0.27 -11.84
CA ASN A 65 -8.22 0.54 -10.62
C ASN A 65 -7.60 -0.11 -9.38
N ILE A 66 -7.64 -1.45 -9.24
CA ILE A 66 -7.05 -2.15 -8.09
C ILE A 66 -5.51 -2.09 -8.13
N LYS A 67 -4.90 -2.34 -9.30
CA LYS A 67 -3.43 -2.25 -9.45
C LYS A 67 -2.92 -0.83 -9.24
N GLU A 68 -3.64 0.16 -9.77
CA GLU A 68 -3.29 1.57 -9.62
C GLU A 68 -3.45 2.05 -8.16
N ALA A 69 -4.55 1.67 -7.49
CA ALA A 69 -4.73 1.94 -6.06
C ALA A 69 -3.63 1.28 -5.24
N PHE A 70 -3.32 0.01 -5.52
CA PHE A 70 -2.23 -0.72 -4.88
C PHE A 70 -0.91 0.02 -4.96
N TYR A 71 -0.48 0.35 -6.18
CA TYR A 71 0.77 1.07 -6.42
C TYR A 71 0.83 2.39 -5.65
N LYS A 72 -0.26 3.16 -5.65
CA LYS A 72 -0.30 4.44 -4.96
C LYS A 72 -0.21 4.31 -3.45
N MET A 73 -0.95 3.41 -2.80
CA MET A 73 -0.83 3.31 -1.34
C MET A 73 0.53 2.70 -0.94
N SER A 74 1.11 1.79 -1.73
CA SER A 74 2.50 1.36 -1.52
C SER A 74 3.46 2.54 -1.61
N ARG A 75 3.27 3.45 -2.57
CA ARG A 75 4.13 4.63 -2.75
C ARG A 75 4.00 5.61 -1.59
N GLN A 76 2.78 5.84 -1.12
CA GLN A 76 2.52 6.71 0.01
C GLN A 76 3.03 6.10 1.33
N ALA A 77 2.86 4.80 1.53
CA ALA A 77 3.43 4.08 2.67
C ALA A 77 4.97 4.15 2.67
N PHE A 78 5.59 3.95 1.50
CA PHE A 78 7.04 4.10 1.35
C PHE A 78 7.48 5.50 1.75
N HIS A 79 6.83 6.53 1.19
CA HIS A 79 7.13 7.92 1.54
C HIS A 79 7.05 8.19 3.04
N ILE A 80 6.02 7.67 3.73
CA ILE A 80 5.85 7.81 5.19
C ILE A 80 7.03 7.17 5.94
N PHE A 81 7.42 5.95 5.58
CA PHE A 81 8.46 5.21 6.29
C PHE A 81 9.88 5.66 5.95
N THR A 82 10.10 6.39 4.86
CA THR A 82 11.42 6.88 4.46
C THR A 82 11.67 8.35 4.82
N GLN A 83 10.77 9.02 5.55
CA GLN A 83 11.02 10.40 5.98
C GLN A 83 12.17 10.44 7.01
N ASP A 84 13.19 11.27 6.81
CA ASP A 84 14.38 11.38 7.68
C ASP A 84 14.07 11.73 9.14
N THR A 85 12.90 12.34 9.38
CA THR A 85 12.39 12.66 10.73
C THR A 85 11.84 11.45 11.48
N PHE A 86 11.88 10.27 10.87
CA PHE A 86 11.32 9.06 11.43
C PHE A 86 12.33 8.39 12.37
N LYS A 87 12.11 8.54 13.67
CA LYS A 87 12.84 7.83 14.73
C LYS A 87 11.84 7.02 15.57
N PRO A 88 11.33 5.89 15.06
CA PRO A 88 10.43 5.07 15.84
C PRO A 88 11.18 4.41 17.01
N THR A 89 10.44 3.99 18.02
CA THR A 89 10.93 3.04 19.03
C THR A 89 11.02 1.60 18.51
N TRP A 90 10.73 1.38 17.21
CA TRP A 90 10.77 0.07 16.57
C TRP A 90 12.20 -0.37 16.32
N GLU A 91 12.44 -1.68 16.32
CA GLU A 91 13.74 -2.20 15.90
C GLU A 91 14.05 -1.75 14.46
N GLU A 92 15.19 -1.09 14.27
CA GLU A 92 15.64 -0.55 12.98
C GLU A 92 15.64 -1.62 11.86
N THR A 93 15.89 -2.87 12.24
CA THR A 93 15.87 -4.05 11.36
C THR A 93 14.49 -4.29 10.73
N HIS A 94 13.41 -4.14 11.49
CA HIS A 94 12.05 -4.33 10.99
C HIS A 94 11.63 -3.20 10.05
N LEU A 95 12.01 -1.96 10.35
CA LEU A 95 11.78 -0.82 9.47
C LEU A 95 12.50 -0.98 8.13
N SER A 96 13.80 -1.28 8.17
CA SER A 96 14.60 -1.50 6.97
C SER A 96 13.97 -2.57 6.07
N GLN A 97 13.51 -3.68 6.66
CA GLN A 97 12.82 -4.74 5.90
C GLN A 97 11.51 -4.28 5.26
N VAL A 98 10.71 -3.45 5.95
CA VAL A 98 9.48 -2.87 5.37
C VAL A 98 9.81 -1.91 4.23
N GLN A 99 10.82 -1.06 4.38
CA GLN A 99 11.26 -0.13 3.33
C GLN A 99 11.76 -0.88 2.10
N VAL A 100 12.61 -1.90 2.27
CA VAL A 100 13.09 -2.78 1.18
C VAL A 100 11.93 -3.51 0.50
N GLY A 101 11.00 -4.05 1.28
CA GLY A 101 9.83 -4.73 0.75
C GLY A 101 8.94 -3.80 -0.08
N LEU A 102 8.70 -2.58 0.41
CA LEU A 102 7.94 -1.53 -0.29
C LEU A 102 8.64 -1.07 -1.58
N ASP A 103 9.94 -0.82 -1.53
CA ASP A 103 10.76 -0.46 -2.69
C ASP A 103 10.68 -1.55 -3.78
N HIS A 104 10.80 -2.83 -3.39
CA HIS A 104 10.57 -3.94 -4.30
C HIS A 104 9.14 -3.96 -4.88
N GLN A 105 8.09 -3.66 -4.09
CA GLN A 105 6.72 -3.55 -4.64
C GLN A 105 6.60 -2.45 -5.69
N LEU A 106 7.25 -1.31 -5.46
CA LEU A 106 7.18 -0.15 -6.35
C LEU A 106 7.93 -0.36 -7.66
N ARG A 107 9.05 -1.09 -7.65
CA ARG A 107 9.78 -1.46 -8.87
C ARG A 107 9.01 -2.45 -9.76
N GLU A 108 8.24 -3.35 -9.16
CA GLU A 108 7.52 -4.41 -9.89
C GLU A 108 6.15 -3.96 -10.41
N ALA A 109 5.55 -2.92 -9.84
CA ALA A 109 4.22 -2.46 -10.22
C ALA A 109 4.07 -1.95 -11.68
N PRO A 110 5.04 -1.20 -12.26
CA PRO A 110 4.98 -0.74 -13.66
C PRO A 110 4.95 -1.89 -14.66
N LEU A 111 5.60 -3.02 -14.35
CA LEU A 111 5.60 -4.21 -15.21
C LEU A 111 4.21 -4.85 -15.34
N SER A 112 3.28 -4.51 -14.44
CA SER A 112 1.93 -5.10 -14.38
C SER A 112 0.85 -4.27 -15.07
N ALA A 113 1.16 -3.01 -15.35
CA ALA A 113 0.27 -2.03 -15.94
C ALA A 113 0.98 -1.52 -17.19
N GLY A 114 0.68 -2.10 -18.35
CA GLY A 114 1.30 -1.70 -19.63
C GLY A 114 1.36 -0.17 -19.79
N GLU A 115 2.36 0.29 -20.54
CA GLU A 115 2.87 1.68 -20.66
C GLU A 115 1.79 2.78 -20.73
N GLU A 116 0.58 2.47 -21.18
CA GLU A 116 -0.55 3.39 -21.28
C GLU A 116 -1.15 3.86 -19.93
N THR A 117 -0.84 3.21 -18.81
CA THR A 117 -1.48 3.55 -17.50
C THR A 117 -0.75 4.67 -16.75
N LEU A 118 0.52 4.94 -17.04
CA LEU A 118 1.27 6.03 -16.41
C LEU A 118 1.05 7.40 -17.07
N ARG A 119 0.44 7.46 -18.25
CA ARG A 119 0.33 8.68 -19.08
C ARG A 119 -0.98 9.45 -18.95
N SER A 120 -1.96 9.02 -18.16
CA SER A 120 -3.21 9.78 -18.02
C SER A 120 -3.00 11.04 -17.18
N SER A 121 -3.09 12.20 -17.82
CA SER A 121 -2.85 13.55 -17.32
C SER A 121 -3.87 14.07 -16.29
N SER A 122 -4.92 13.30 -15.99
CA SER A 122 -5.92 13.64 -14.96
C SER A 122 -6.14 12.44 -14.02
N PRO A 123 -5.90 12.60 -12.71
CA PRO A 123 -6.06 11.51 -11.75
C PRO A 123 -7.55 11.14 -11.63
N PRO A 124 -7.94 9.85 -11.77
CA PRO A 124 -9.34 9.45 -11.56
C PRO A 124 -9.81 9.82 -10.15
N ALA A 125 -11.11 10.07 -9.93
CA ALA A 125 -11.62 10.56 -8.63
C ALA A 125 -11.14 9.75 -7.41
N GLY A 126 -11.04 8.41 -7.53
CA GLY A 126 -10.49 7.54 -6.48
C GLY A 126 -9.01 7.79 -6.14
N ASN A 127 -8.23 8.35 -7.07
CA ASN A 127 -6.85 8.80 -6.84
C ASN A 127 -6.81 10.04 -5.95
N LEU A 128 -7.74 10.99 -6.16
CA LEU A 128 -7.80 12.21 -5.35
C LEU A 128 -8.14 11.90 -3.90
N GLU A 129 -9.13 11.04 -3.65
CA GLU A 129 -9.51 10.64 -2.29
C GLU A 129 -8.40 9.88 -1.57
N LEU A 130 -7.70 8.98 -2.29
CA LEU A 130 -6.56 8.29 -1.72
C LEU A 130 -5.43 9.25 -1.34
N ARG A 131 -5.18 10.27 -2.17
CA ARG A 131 -4.20 11.32 -1.85
C ARG A 131 -4.64 12.13 -0.62
N ARG A 132 -5.91 12.52 -0.54
CA ARG A 132 -6.46 13.24 0.63
C ARG A 132 -6.32 12.41 1.91
N TYR A 133 -6.61 11.11 1.83
CA TYR A 133 -6.43 10.17 2.92
C TYR A 133 -4.99 10.13 3.45
N PHE A 134 -4.00 9.94 2.58
CA PHE A 134 -2.59 9.96 3.01
C PHE A 134 -2.11 11.33 3.49
N ASN A 135 -2.65 12.42 2.95
CA ASN A 135 -2.41 13.76 3.47
C ASN A 135 -3.00 13.97 4.88
N ARG A 136 -4.07 13.26 5.27
CA ARG A 136 -4.57 13.26 6.67
C ARG A 136 -3.58 12.54 7.59
N ILE A 137 -2.96 11.46 7.13
CA ILE A 137 -1.94 10.72 7.88
C ILE A 137 -0.68 11.57 8.11
N ASP A 138 -0.16 12.19 7.06
CA ASP A 138 1.04 13.05 7.17
C ASP A 138 0.78 14.27 8.07
N ARG A 139 -0.38 14.92 7.96
CA ARG A 139 -0.78 16.01 8.87
C ARG A 139 -0.88 15.54 10.30
N PHE A 140 -1.51 14.39 10.56
CA PHE A 140 -1.57 13.84 11.92
C PHE A 140 -0.18 13.62 12.53
N LEU A 141 0.76 13.06 11.77
CA LEU A 141 2.15 12.90 12.24
C LEU A 141 2.79 14.25 12.58
N LYS A 142 2.56 15.28 11.75
CA LYS A 142 3.07 16.65 12.01
C LYS A 142 2.43 17.27 13.25
N ASP A 143 1.10 17.22 13.38
CA ASP A 143 0.34 17.78 14.50
C ASP A 143 0.74 17.14 15.83
N LYS A 144 1.00 15.83 15.81
CA LYS A 144 1.49 15.07 16.97
C LYS A 144 2.99 15.14 17.17
N LYS A 145 3.68 16.03 16.45
CA LYS A 145 5.14 16.22 16.51
C LYS A 145 5.92 14.90 16.37
N ARG A 146 5.37 13.96 15.58
CA ARG A 146 5.95 12.64 15.32
C ARG A 146 6.24 11.85 16.61
N SER A 147 5.37 11.97 17.61
CA SER A 147 5.48 11.20 18.86
C SER A 147 5.48 9.68 18.61
N PRO A 148 6.04 8.87 19.54
CA PRO A 148 5.99 7.41 19.43
C PRO A 148 4.56 6.88 19.25
N CYS A 149 3.58 7.44 19.97
CA CYS A 149 2.18 7.04 19.84
C CYS A 149 1.57 7.39 18.49
N ALA A 150 1.93 8.55 17.92
CA ALA A 150 1.49 8.90 16.56
C ALA A 150 2.00 7.87 15.54
N TRP A 151 3.24 7.42 15.68
CA TRP A 151 3.80 6.39 14.81
C TRP A 151 3.14 5.03 14.99
N GLU A 152 2.80 4.63 16.22
CA GLU A 152 2.04 3.39 16.46
C GLU A 152 0.64 3.43 15.81
N ILE A 153 -0.04 4.56 15.89
CA ILE A 153 -1.35 4.76 15.24
C ILE A 153 -1.20 4.67 13.71
N VAL A 154 -0.19 5.33 13.14
CA VAL A 154 0.09 5.24 11.70
C VAL A 154 0.46 3.82 11.29
N ARG A 155 1.30 3.11 12.05
CA ARG A 155 1.63 1.70 11.80
C ARG A 155 0.37 0.85 11.68
N MET A 156 -0.57 1.03 12.61
CA MET A 156 -1.82 0.29 12.62
C MET A 156 -2.71 0.62 11.42
N GLU A 157 -2.80 1.89 11.04
CA GLU A 157 -3.57 2.30 9.86
C GLU A 157 -2.93 1.81 8.54
N ILE A 158 -1.60 1.85 8.43
CA ILE A 158 -0.89 1.27 7.29
C ILE A 158 -1.07 -0.25 7.27
N ARG A 159 -0.99 -0.94 8.41
CA ARG A 159 -1.28 -2.38 8.50
C ARG A 159 -2.69 -2.71 8.00
N ARG A 160 -3.69 -1.88 8.36
CA ARG A 160 -5.07 -1.98 7.86
C ARG A 160 -5.14 -1.81 6.34
N CYS A 161 -4.41 -0.85 5.77
CA CYS A 161 -4.28 -0.67 4.32
C CYS A 161 -3.75 -1.94 3.62
N PHE A 162 -2.66 -2.52 4.12
CA PHE A 162 -2.07 -3.75 3.56
C PHE A 162 -2.99 -4.97 3.70
N TYR A 163 -3.78 -5.04 4.76
CA TYR A 163 -4.80 -6.08 4.90
C TYR A 163 -5.89 -5.97 3.83
N PHE A 164 -6.37 -4.75 3.53
CA PHE A 164 -7.31 -4.54 2.44
C PHE A 164 -6.71 -4.90 1.08
N PHE A 165 -5.44 -4.60 0.84
CA PHE A 165 -4.73 -5.03 -0.36
C PHE A 165 -4.66 -6.54 -0.53
N GLN A 166 -4.39 -7.26 0.55
CA GLN A 166 -4.38 -8.71 0.51
C GLN A 166 -5.76 -9.29 0.13
N LYS A 167 -6.85 -8.62 0.54
CA LYS A 167 -8.22 -8.97 0.13
C LYS A 167 -8.50 -8.63 -1.33
N LEU A 168 -8.17 -7.41 -1.77
CA LEU A 168 -8.40 -6.95 -3.15
C LEU A 168 -7.61 -7.79 -4.17
N THR A 169 -6.36 -8.12 -3.88
CA THR A 169 -5.53 -8.98 -4.74
C THR A 169 -6.05 -10.42 -4.82
N ALA A 170 -6.72 -10.93 -3.78
CA ALA A 170 -7.36 -12.24 -3.84
C ALA A 170 -8.56 -12.27 -4.82
N LEU A 171 -9.22 -11.13 -5.04
CA LEU A 171 -10.31 -11.01 -6.03
C LEU A 171 -9.79 -11.11 -7.47
N LEU A 172 -8.54 -10.72 -7.72
CA LEU A 172 -7.90 -10.88 -9.03
C LEU A 172 -7.73 -12.35 -9.44
N ARG A 173 -7.85 -13.31 -8.49
CA ARG A 173 -7.72 -14.78 -8.71
C ARG A 173 -8.99 -15.43 -9.26
N ARG A 174 -10.18 -14.85 -9.07
CA ARG A 174 -11.47 -15.52 -9.36
C ARG A 174 -11.87 -15.50 -10.85
N ARG A 175 -10.94 -15.27 -11.78
CA ARG A 175 -11.16 -15.37 -13.22
C ARG A 175 -9.93 -15.91 -13.90
#